data_AF-A0A7W9ZSD7-F1
#
_entry.id   AF-A0A7W9ZSD7-F1
#
_cell.length_a   1.000
_cell.length_b   1.000
_cell.length_c   1.000
_cell.angle_alpha   90.00
_cell.angle_beta   90.00
_cell.angle_gamma   90.00
#
_symmetry.space_group_name_H-M   'P 1'
#
loop_
_entity.id
_entity.type
_entity.pdbx_description
1 polymer ?
#
loop_
_entity_poly.entity_id
_entity_poly.type
_entity_poly.pdbx_seq_one_letter_code
_entity_poly.pdbx_strand_id
1 'polypeptide(L)'
;MKSCRTITLLSTAFAAGFFCLPAENALAHGRSDGGSHAGLDIPEISHGEMAVISDYRGRIIDLASRAVDTNEPFRRILNYAEIQYSYCLWGRMPGSVGDEESPFNECAHAYLAAAKAVLLSMREMPGEAVAADEIISAVDADMVRRSLALITCRFSGEAFNTADVVKPRWNKVPFHLASMASLTGLAALFAFVALALGRFLRPKAQSSE
;
A
#
# COMPACT_ATOMS: atom_id res chain seq x y z
N MET A 1 -5.63 51.04 43.74
CA MET A 1 -6.38 51.33 42.49
C MET A 1 -5.85 50.34 41.44
N LYS A 2 -6.30 49.08 41.45
CA LYS A 2 -7.41 48.51 40.67
C LYS A 2 -7.40 48.90 39.18
N SER A 3 -7.02 47.95 38.33
CA SER A 3 -7.82 47.40 37.21
C SER A 3 -6.85 46.69 36.22
N CYS A 4 -7.09 45.52 35.64
CA CYS A 4 -7.96 44.39 35.88
C CYS A 4 -7.42 43.29 34.93
N ARG A 5 -7.39 42.04 35.38
CA ARG A 5 -7.12 40.86 34.54
C ARG A 5 -8.29 40.65 33.58
N THR A 6 -8.02 40.22 32.36
CA THR A 6 -9.01 39.47 31.57
C THR A 6 -8.36 38.26 30.92
N ILE A 7 -8.59 37.13 31.59
CA ILE A 7 -8.52 35.78 31.04
C ILE A 7 -9.79 35.60 30.21
N THR A 8 -9.70 35.04 29.01
CA THR A 8 -10.84 34.33 28.41
C THR A 8 -10.33 33.08 27.68
N LEU A 9 -10.42 31.97 28.41
CA LEU A 9 -10.70 30.64 27.88
C LEU A 9 -12.15 30.61 27.36
N LEU A 10 -12.40 29.97 26.21
CA LEU A 10 -13.57 29.13 25.88
C LEU A 10 -13.39 28.68 24.40
N SER A 11 -13.10 27.42 24.09
CA SER A 11 -13.99 26.24 24.08
C SER A 11 -14.94 26.18 22.87
N THR A 12 -14.60 25.30 21.91
CA THR A 12 -15.44 24.28 21.23
C THR A 12 -16.94 24.53 20.95
N ALA A 13 -17.34 24.44 19.68
CA ALA A 13 -18.55 23.76 19.14
C ALA A 13 -18.56 23.92 17.60
N PHE A 14 -18.40 22.90 16.76
CA PHE A 14 -19.34 21.84 16.34
C PHE A 14 -20.66 22.35 15.72
N ALA A 15 -20.73 22.35 14.39
CA ALA A 15 -21.95 22.22 13.57
C ALA A 15 -21.49 21.86 12.14
N ALA A 16 -21.38 20.59 11.76
CA ALA A 16 -22.48 19.74 11.27
C ALA A 16 -23.24 20.39 10.09
N GLY A 17 -22.54 20.56 8.96
CA GLY A 17 -23.12 20.90 7.67
C GLY A 17 -23.52 19.65 6.90
N PHE A 18 -24.81 19.35 7.00
CA PHE A 18 -25.65 18.49 6.14
C PHE A 18 -25.08 18.26 4.72
N PHE A 19 -24.62 17.03 4.43
CA PHE A 19 -24.39 16.54 3.06
C PHE A 19 -25.26 15.30 2.84
N CYS A 20 -26.51 15.54 2.42
CA CYS A 20 -27.35 14.50 1.83
C CYS A 20 -27.27 14.62 0.31
N LEU A 21 -26.49 13.74 -0.32
CA LEU A 21 -26.66 13.37 -1.71
C LEU A 21 -26.53 11.84 -1.81
N PRO A 22 -27.60 11.09 -2.12
CA PRO A 22 -27.44 9.71 -2.55
C PRO A 22 -26.95 9.72 -3.99
N ALA A 23 -25.65 9.43 -4.18
CA ALA A 23 -25.14 8.97 -5.47
C ALA A 23 -25.05 7.44 -5.40
N GLU A 24 -26.19 6.77 -5.61
CA GLU A 24 -26.17 5.39 -6.08
C GLU A 24 -25.54 5.38 -7.47
N ASN A 25 -24.25 5.09 -7.52
CA ASN A 25 -23.66 4.47 -8.68
C ASN A 25 -23.37 3.03 -8.28
N ALA A 26 -24.31 2.14 -8.57
CA ALA A 26 -24.00 0.74 -8.78
C ALA A 26 -23.07 0.68 -10.00
N LEU A 27 -21.77 0.88 -9.75
CA LEU A 27 -20.72 0.69 -10.73
C LEU A 27 -20.56 -0.82 -10.90
N ALA A 28 -21.39 -1.38 -11.78
CA ALA A 28 -21.21 -2.71 -12.31
C ALA A 28 -19.79 -2.82 -12.91
N HIS A 29 -19.13 -3.93 -12.59
CA HIS A 29 -17.83 -4.41 -13.04
C HIS A 29 -17.17 -3.68 -14.24
N GLY A 30 -15.90 -3.31 -14.05
CA GLY A 30 -14.99 -3.00 -15.14
C GLY A 30 -14.47 -1.58 -15.08
N ARG A 31 -13.20 -1.43 -14.69
CA ARG A 31 -12.45 -0.25 -15.13
C ARG A 31 -12.46 -0.27 -16.67
N SER A 32 -13.04 0.78 -17.25
CA SER A 32 -13.01 1.23 -18.65
C SER A 32 -12.31 0.30 -19.64
N ASP A 33 -13.02 -0.06 -20.73
CA ASP A 33 -12.54 -0.58 -22.03
C ASP A 33 -11.46 0.29 -22.73
N GLY A 34 -10.68 1.08 -21.97
CA GLY A 34 -9.73 2.07 -22.46
C GLY A 34 -8.39 2.06 -21.74
N GLY A 35 -8.03 0.96 -21.06
CA GLY A 35 -6.64 0.70 -20.68
C GLY A 35 -5.79 0.64 -21.95
N SER A 36 -4.67 1.36 -21.99
CA SER A 36 -3.75 1.28 -23.12
C SER A 36 -3.33 -0.19 -23.33
N HIS A 37 -3.69 -0.79 -24.47
CA HIS A 37 -3.21 -2.12 -24.88
C HIS A 37 -1.67 -2.19 -25.03
N ALA A 38 -0.94 -1.11 -24.74
CA ALA A 38 0.51 -1.09 -24.81
C ALA A 38 1.20 -1.74 -23.59
N GLY A 39 0.47 -2.05 -22.51
CA GLY A 39 1.02 -2.71 -21.31
C GLY A 39 0.82 -4.23 -21.32
N LEU A 40 1.52 -4.91 -20.41
CA LEU A 40 1.41 -6.35 -20.19
C LEU A 40 0.34 -6.64 -19.13
N ASP A 41 -0.46 -7.66 -19.37
CA ASP A 41 -1.43 -8.13 -18.40
C ASP A 41 -0.73 -8.83 -17.23
N ILE A 42 -1.21 -8.54 -16.03
CA ILE A 42 -0.76 -9.12 -14.77
C ILE A 42 -1.94 -9.92 -14.23
N PRO A 43 -1.82 -11.26 -14.16
CA PRO A 43 -2.86 -12.12 -13.64
C PRO A 43 -3.27 -11.73 -12.22
N GLU A 44 -4.54 -11.93 -11.90
CA GLU A 44 -5.09 -11.68 -10.57
C GLU A 44 -4.40 -12.50 -9.47
N ILE A 45 -4.57 -12.02 -8.24
CA ILE A 45 -4.13 -12.70 -7.02
C ILE A 45 -5.31 -12.76 -6.06
N SER A 46 -5.61 -13.93 -5.51
CA SER A 46 -6.64 -14.06 -4.50
C SER A 46 -6.23 -13.39 -3.20
N HIS A 47 -7.20 -12.99 -2.38
CA HIS A 47 -6.92 -12.38 -1.08
C HIS A 47 -6.08 -13.30 -0.17
N GLY A 48 -6.38 -14.61 -0.18
CA GLY A 48 -5.57 -15.60 0.53
C GLY A 48 -4.12 -15.68 0.04
N GLU A 49 -3.92 -15.65 -1.27
CA GLU A 49 -2.57 -15.62 -1.86
C GLU A 49 -1.81 -14.35 -1.50
N MET A 50 -2.46 -13.19 -1.39
CA MET A 50 -1.79 -11.97 -0.96
C MET A 50 -1.15 -12.12 0.42
N ALA A 51 -1.85 -12.74 1.37
CA ALA A 51 -1.36 -12.93 2.73
C ALA A 51 -0.09 -13.80 2.77
N VAL A 52 0.09 -14.70 1.80
CA VAL A 52 1.31 -15.50 1.68
C VAL A 52 2.36 -14.75 0.86
N ILE A 53 2.04 -14.29 -0.35
CA ILE A 53 2.99 -13.59 -1.22
C ILE A 53 3.57 -12.34 -0.55
N SER A 54 2.84 -11.66 0.34
CA SER A 54 3.38 -10.54 1.11
C SER A 54 4.58 -10.94 1.98
N ASP A 55 4.57 -12.14 2.56
CA ASP A 55 5.66 -12.66 3.38
C ASP A 55 6.91 -12.99 2.52
N TYR A 56 6.69 -13.38 1.26
CA TYR A 56 7.76 -13.79 0.34
C TYR A 56 8.21 -12.68 -0.63
N ARG A 57 7.50 -11.55 -0.73
CA ARG A 57 7.78 -10.47 -1.69
C ARG A 57 9.25 -10.05 -1.66
N GLY A 58 9.82 -9.85 -0.48
CA GLY A 58 11.23 -9.46 -0.33
C GLY A 58 12.18 -10.46 -1.01
N ARG A 59 12.00 -11.76 -0.75
CA ARG A 59 12.80 -12.83 -1.36
C ARG A 59 12.62 -12.91 -2.88
N ILE A 60 11.39 -12.71 -3.37
CA ILE A 60 11.07 -12.70 -4.81
C ILE A 60 11.83 -11.57 -5.51
N ILE A 61 11.71 -10.35 -4.98
CA ILE A 61 12.36 -9.17 -5.56
C ILE A 61 13.88 -9.28 -5.44
N ASP A 62 14.39 -9.76 -4.31
CA ASP A 62 15.83 -9.98 -4.14
C ASP A 62 16.39 -10.97 -5.17
N LEU A 63 15.68 -12.08 -5.44
CA LEU A 63 16.05 -13.03 -6.50
C LEU A 63 16.02 -12.35 -7.88
N ALA A 64 14.92 -11.67 -8.20
CA ALA A 64 14.75 -10.96 -9.46
C ALA A 64 15.82 -9.87 -9.70
N SER A 65 16.25 -9.19 -8.63
CA SER A 65 17.27 -8.13 -8.70
C SER A 65 18.65 -8.64 -9.12
N ARG A 66 18.94 -9.92 -8.86
CA ARG A 66 20.20 -10.58 -9.22
C ARG A 66 20.18 -11.25 -10.59
N ALA A 67 18.99 -11.40 -11.19
CA ALA A 67 18.85 -12.03 -12.49
C ALA A 67 19.54 -11.20 -13.59
N VAL A 68 20.43 -11.86 -14.33
CA VAL A 68 21.22 -11.24 -15.40
C VAL A 68 20.70 -11.57 -16.80
N ASP A 69 20.17 -12.77 -17.00
CA ASP A 69 19.64 -13.23 -18.29
C ASP A 69 18.14 -12.94 -18.39
N THR A 70 17.80 -11.67 -18.61
CA THR A 70 16.41 -11.18 -18.59
C THR A 70 15.95 -10.65 -19.94
N ASN A 71 14.64 -10.70 -20.20
CA ASN A 71 13.99 -10.12 -21.38
C ASN A 71 13.14 -8.88 -21.04
N GLU A 72 12.65 -8.19 -22.08
CA GLU A 72 11.83 -6.97 -21.91
C GLU A 72 10.54 -7.22 -21.12
N PRO A 73 9.75 -8.29 -21.38
CA PRO A 73 8.54 -8.54 -20.61
C PRO A 73 8.79 -8.73 -19.12
N PHE A 74 9.79 -9.54 -18.76
CA PHE A 74 10.18 -9.74 -17.36
C PHE A 74 10.54 -8.42 -16.69
N ARG A 75 11.40 -7.61 -17.33
CA ARG A 75 11.83 -6.32 -16.78
C ARG A 75 10.67 -5.34 -16.62
N ARG A 76 9.71 -5.35 -17.54
CA ARG A 76 8.52 -4.48 -17.46
C ARG A 76 7.63 -4.86 -16.28
N ILE A 77 7.37 -6.15 -16.05
CA ILE A 77 6.58 -6.62 -14.90
C ILE A 77 7.34 -6.33 -13.59
N LEU A 78 8.66 -6.57 -13.54
CA LEU A 78 9.48 -6.27 -12.36
C LEU A 78 9.46 -4.77 -12.03
N ASN A 79 9.63 -3.91 -13.04
CA ASN A 79 9.56 -2.46 -12.87
C ASN A 79 8.18 -2.04 -12.37
N TYR A 80 7.11 -2.61 -12.92
CA TYR A 80 5.76 -2.37 -12.44
C TYR A 80 5.61 -2.79 -10.97
N ALA A 81 6.07 -3.97 -10.58
CA ALA A 81 5.97 -4.47 -9.20
C ALA A 81 6.65 -3.53 -8.19
N GLU A 82 7.81 -2.96 -8.53
CA GLU A 82 8.53 -2.01 -7.69
C GLU A 82 7.88 -0.61 -7.67
N ILE A 83 7.50 -0.09 -8.85
CA ILE A 83 6.81 1.21 -8.95
C ILE A 83 5.49 1.15 -8.19
N GLN A 84 4.65 0.15 -8.45
CA GLN A 84 3.37 -0.03 -7.80
C GLN A 84 3.53 -0.14 -6.28
N TYR A 85 4.52 -0.90 -5.80
CA TYR A 85 4.82 -1.00 -4.36
C TYR A 85 5.14 0.36 -3.73
N SER A 86 5.91 1.21 -4.42
CA SER A 86 6.21 2.57 -3.95
C SER A 86 4.96 3.46 -3.88
N TYR A 87 4.07 3.39 -4.89
CA TYR A 87 2.78 4.09 -4.89
C TYR A 87 1.87 3.61 -3.76
N CYS A 88 2.02 2.36 -3.33
CA CYS A 88 1.31 1.75 -2.21
C CYS A 88 1.98 1.98 -0.85
N LEU A 89 2.80 3.03 -0.72
CA LEU A 89 3.56 3.36 0.50
C LEU A 89 4.41 2.18 1.00
N TRP A 90 5.05 1.44 0.09
CA TRP A 90 5.88 0.28 0.41
C TRP A 90 5.14 -0.76 1.26
N GLY A 91 3.83 -0.90 1.08
CA GLY A 91 2.98 -1.83 1.84
C GLY A 91 2.98 -1.54 3.35
N ARG A 92 3.39 -0.34 3.80
CA ARG A 92 3.50 -0.01 5.22
C ARG A 92 2.20 0.45 5.85
N MET A 93 1.19 0.74 5.03
CA MET A 93 -0.12 1.09 5.54
C MET A 93 -0.74 -0.12 6.25
N PRO A 94 -1.11 -0.01 7.55
CA PRO A 94 -1.77 -1.09 8.27
C PRO A 94 -3.07 -1.54 7.59
N GLY A 95 -3.32 -2.85 7.61
CA GLY A 95 -4.50 -3.45 6.99
C GLY A 95 -4.46 -3.48 5.45
N SER A 96 -3.39 -3.02 4.80
CA SER A 96 -3.32 -3.03 3.33
C SER A 96 -3.52 -4.42 2.71
N VAL A 97 -3.03 -5.48 3.37
CA VAL A 97 -3.24 -6.87 2.93
C VAL A 97 -4.46 -7.49 3.61
N GLY A 98 -4.47 -7.56 4.94
CA GLY A 98 -5.47 -8.34 5.69
C GLY A 98 -6.82 -7.67 5.97
N ASP A 99 -7.04 -6.43 5.53
CA ASP A 99 -8.33 -5.73 5.67
C ASP A 99 -8.84 -5.34 4.27
N GLU A 100 -9.93 -5.98 3.84
CA GLU A 100 -10.57 -5.78 2.54
C GLU A 100 -11.15 -4.37 2.37
N GLU A 101 -11.52 -3.71 3.46
CA GLU A 101 -12.06 -2.34 3.44
C GLU A 101 -10.96 -1.28 3.45
N SER A 102 -9.70 -1.70 3.63
CA SER A 102 -8.57 -0.79 3.60
C SER A 102 -8.54 0.00 2.29
N PRO A 103 -8.34 1.33 2.34
CA PRO A 103 -8.14 2.16 1.16
C PRO A 103 -6.93 1.75 0.30
N PHE A 104 -6.07 0.89 0.83
CA PHE A 104 -4.85 0.40 0.22
C PHE A 104 -4.95 -1.06 -0.25
N ASN A 105 -6.12 -1.71 -0.11
CA ASN A 105 -6.26 -3.13 -0.45
C ASN A 105 -6.13 -3.41 -1.95
N GLU A 106 -6.85 -2.65 -2.79
CA GLU A 106 -6.76 -2.76 -4.27
C GLU A 106 -5.33 -2.54 -4.78
N CYS A 107 -4.65 -1.51 -4.27
CA CYS A 107 -3.28 -1.24 -4.68
C CYS A 107 -2.30 -2.30 -4.13
N ALA A 108 -2.64 -2.98 -3.03
CA ALA A 108 -1.90 -4.13 -2.55
C ALA A 108 -2.08 -5.38 -3.42
N HIS A 109 -3.29 -5.63 -3.92
CA HIS A 109 -3.51 -6.65 -4.95
C HIS A 109 -2.59 -6.42 -6.15
N ALA A 110 -2.53 -5.18 -6.66
CA ALA A 110 -1.72 -4.85 -7.84
C ALA A 110 -0.22 -5.19 -7.69
N TYR A 111 0.45 -4.76 -6.60
CA TYR A 111 1.89 -5.04 -6.46
C TYR A 111 2.18 -6.50 -6.06
N LEU A 112 1.29 -7.16 -5.33
CA LEU A 112 1.47 -8.57 -4.95
C LEU A 112 1.19 -9.52 -6.12
N ALA A 113 0.18 -9.21 -6.94
CA ALA A 113 -0.07 -9.88 -8.21
C ALA A 113 1.14 -9.77 -9.14
N ALA A 114 1.70 -8.56 -9.26
CA ALA A 114 2.91 -8.34 -10.05
C ALA A 114 4.12 -9.11 -9.49
N ALA A 115 4.33 -9.13 -8.17
CA ALA A 115 5.38 -9.92 -7.55
C ALA A 115 5.22 -11.43 -7.81
N LYS A 116 3.98 -11.94 -7.73
CA LYS A 116 3.66 -13.33 -8.11
C LYS A 116 3.98 -13.60 -9.58
N ALA A 117 3.63 -12.68 -10.49
CA ALA A 117 3.94 -12.80 -11.91
C ALA A 117 5.47 -12.81 -12.18
N VAL A 118 6.24 -11.97 -11.48
CA VAL A 118 7.72 -12.00 -11.52
C VAL A 118 8.24 -13.37 -11.09
N LEU A 119 7.75 -13.90 -9.97
CA LEU A 119 8.16 -15.21 -9.46
C LEU A 119 7.88 -16.33 -10.47
N LEU A 120 6.68 -16.36 -11.04
CA LEU A 120 6.30 -17.36 -12.04
C LEU A 120 7.12 -17.22 -13.33
N SER A 121 7.51 -15.99 -13.71
CA SER A 121 8.41 -15.79 -14.85
C SER A 121 9.82 -16.30 -14.57
N MET A 122 10.34 -16.17 -13.34
CA MET A 122 11.68 -16.69 -12.99
C MET A 122 11.74 -18.21 -12.98
N ARG A 123 10.61 -18.90 -12.76
CA ARG A 123 10.55 -20.36 -12.90
C ARG A 123 10.93 -20.82 -14.32
N GLU A 124 10.61 -20.03 -15.32
CA GLU A 124 10.91 -20.33 -16.73
C GLU A 124 12.31 -19.83 -17.17
N MET A 125 13.06 -19.19 -16.26
CA MET A 125 14.41 -18.66 -16.52
C MET A 125 15.48 -19.66 -16.04
N PRO A 126 16.38 -20.17 -16.91
CA PRO A 126 17.31 -21.24 -16.53
C PRO A 126 18.22 -20.94 -15.33
N GLY A 127 18.62 -19.68 -15.14
CA GLY A 127 19.50 -19.28 -14.02
C GLY A 127 18.79 -19.21 -12.67
N GLU A 128 17.50 -18.91 -12.67
CA GLU A 128 16.71 -18.59 -11.48
C GLU A 128 15.70 -19.68 -11.14
N ALA A 129 15.39 -20.58 -12.08
CA ALA A 129 14.33 -21.59 -11.98
C ALA A 129 14.36 -22.37 -10.67
N VAL A 130 15.53 -22.88 -10.27
CA VAL A 130 15.68 -23.65 -9.02
C VAL A 130 15.31 -22.81 -7.80
N ALA A 131 15.82 -21.59 -7.71
CA ALA A 131 15.53 -20.70 -6.58
C ALA A 131 14.08 -20.18 -6.59
N ALA A 132 13.50 -20.01 -7.78
CA ALA A 132 12.10 -19.64 -7.94
C ALA A 132 11.19 -20.80 -7.49
N ASP A 133 11.47 -22.03 -7.89
CA ASP A 133 10.71 -23.23 -7.48
C ASP A 133 10.77 -23.49 -5.98
N GLU A 134 11.90 -23.20 -5.33
CA GLU A 134 12.00 -23.24 -3.87
C GLU A 134 11.05 -22.23 -3.20
N ILE A 135 10.94 -21.00 -3.74
CA ILE A 135 10.00 -20.00 -3.23
C ILE A 135 8.56 -20.43 -3.50
N ILE A 136 8.25 -20.91 -4.71
CA ILE A 136 6.90 -21.39 -5.09
C ILE A 136 6.47 -22.54 -4.18
N SER A 137 7.33 -23.53 -3.97
CA SER A 137 7.04 -24.67 -3.09
C SER A 137 6.76 -24.22 -1.65
N ALA A 138 7.50 -23.23 -1.14
CA ALA A 138 7.28 -22.68 0.19
C ALA A 138 5.95 -21.89 0.27
N VAL A 139 5.61 -21.13 -0.77
CA VAL A 139 4.33 -20.43 -0.89
C VAL A 139 3.18 -21.43 -0.90
N ASP A 140 3.25 -22.49 -1.71
CA ASP A 140 2.20 -23.51 -1.82
C ASP A 140 2.00 -24.26 -0.48
N ALA A 141 3.11 -24.62 0.19
CA ALA A 141 3.05 -25.24 1.51
C ALA A 141 2.36 -24.32 2.54
N ASP A 142 2.64 -23.02 2.51
CA ASP A 142 2.01 -22.04 3.40
C ASP A 142 0.54 -21.78 3.06
N MET A 143 0.18 -21.77 1.78
CA MET A 143 -1.22 -21.67 1.33
C MET A 143 -2.05 -22.83 1.88
N VAL A 144 -1.53 -24.06 1.80
CA VAL A 144 -2.19 -25.27 2.32
C VAL A 144 -2.25 -25.24 3.84
N ARG A 145 -1.11 -24.98 4.50
CA ARG A 145 -0.99 -24.98 5.97
C ARG A 145 -1.92 -23.96 6.63
N ARG A 146 -2.16 -22.83 5.98
CA ARG A 146 -3.02 -21.74 6.46
C ARG A 146 -4.46 -21.82 5.92
N SER A 147 -4.78 -22.81 5.09
CA SER A 147 -6.10 -23.00 4.46
C SER A 147 -6.62 -21.77 3.69
N LEU A 148 -5.74 -21.09 2.96
CA LEU A 148 -6.04 -19.78 2.34
C LEU A 148 -6.59 -19.85 0.91
N ALA A 149 -6.67 -21.05 0.32
CA ALA A 149 -6.97 -21.22 -1.11
C ALA A 149 -8.33 -20.66 -1.58
N LEU A 150 -9.31 -20.51 -0.68
CA LEU A 150 -10.67 -20.05 -1.02
C LEU A 150 -10.99 -18.66 -0.45
N ILE A 151 -9.99 -17.96 0.13
CA ILE A 151 -10.19 -16.63 0.67
C ILE A 151 -10.10 -15.63 -0.49
N THR A 152 -11.25 -15.04 -0.82
CA THR A 152 -11.40 -14.06 -1.88
C THR A 152 -12.04 -12.78 -1.34
N CYS A 153 -11.79 -11.68 -2.04
CA CYS A 153 -12.43 -10.39 -1.82
C CYS A 153 -12.82 -9.77 -3.17
N ARG A 154 -13.41 -8.57 -3.14
CA ARG A 154 -13.86 -7.85 -4.35
C ARG A 154 -12.79 -7.68 -5.46
N PHE A 155 -11.51 -7.61 -5.09
CA PHE A 155 -10.40 -7.39 -6.03
C PHE A 155 -9.67 -8.70 -6.41
N SER A 156 -10.08 -9.84 -5.87
CA SER A 156 -9.45 -11.14 -6.14
C SER A 156 -9.67 -11.65 -7.57
N GLY A 157 -10.71 -11.13 -8.24
CA GLY A 157 -11.04 -11.42 -9.65
C GLY A 157 -10.61 -10.31 -10.61
N GLU A 158 -9.74 -9.39 -10.18
CA GLU A 158 -9.30 -8.26 -10.98
C GLU A 158 -7.90 -8.51 -11.54
N ALA A 159 -7.78 -8.49 -12.87
CA ALA A 159 -6.51 -8.43 -13.56
C ALA A 159 -5.96 -6.99 -13.56
N PHE A 160 -4.64 -6.87 -13.52
CA PHE A 160 -3.93 -5.59 -13.59
C PHE A 160 -3.17 -5.47 -14.90
N ASN A 161 -2.72 -4.27 -15.23
CA ASN A 161 -1.94 -4.05 -16.45
C ASN A 161 -0.78 -3.09 -16.17
N THR A 162 0.40 -3.36 -16.74
CA THR A 162 1.59 -2.55 -16.48
C THR A 162 1.47 -1.09 -16.96
N ALA A 163 0.50 -0.79 -17.83
CA ALA A 163 0.22 0.58 -18.28
C ALA A 163 -0.51 1.42 -17.22
N ASP A 164 -1.02 0.80 -16.15
CA ASP A 164 -1.92 1.42 -15.19
C ASP A 164 -1.41 1.36 -13.76
N VAL A 165 -1.18 2.53 -13.14
CA VAL A 165 -0.84 2.62 -11.72
C VAL A 165 -2.10 2.68 -10.87
N VAL A 166 -2.28 1.69 -10.00
CA VAL A 166 -3.39 1.61 -9.05
C VAL A 166 -3.06 2.45 -7.81
N LYS A 167 -3.80 3.53 -7.57
CA LYS A 167 -3.52 4.43 -6.44
C LYS A 167 -4.37 4.07 -5.22
N PRO A 168 -3.87 4.30 -3.99
CA PRO A 168 -4.70 4.21 -2.80
C PRO A 168 -5.91 5.14 -2.89
N ARG A 169 -7.05 4.71 -2.33
CA ARG A 169 -8.28 5.51 -2.29
C ARG A 169 -8.21 6.55 -1.17
N TRP A 170 -7.45 7.62 -1.38
CA TRP A 170 -7.20 8.66 -0.37
C TRP A 170 -8.47 9.26 0.25
N ASN A 171 -9.55 9.38 -0.52
CA ASN A 171 -10.84 9.86 -0.03
C ASN A 171 -11.48 8.95 1.06
N LYS A 172 -11.10 7.67 1.13
CA LYS A 172 -11.57 6.73 2.14
C LYS A 172 -10.67 6.61 3.36
N VAL A 173 -9.47 7.19 3.31
CA VAL A 173 -8.54 7.19 4.44
C VAL A 173 -9.19 7.76 5.72
N PRO A 174 -9.88 8.93 5.71
CA PRO A 174 -10.55 9.47 6.89
C PRO A 174 -11.53 8.54 7.59
N PHE A 175 -12.07 7.55 6.88
CA PHE A 175 -13.08 6.61 7.38
C PHE A 175 -12.49 5.25 7.76
N HIS A 176 -11.20 5.03 7.53
CA HIS A 176 -10.50 3.80 7.89
C HIS A 176 -9.61 4.05 9.11
N LEU A 177 -10.02 3.50 10.26
CA LEU A 177 -9.42 3.78 11.56
C LEU A 177 -7.91 3.52 11.59
N ALA A 178 -7.45 2.37 11.07
CA ALA A 178 -6.04 2.01 11.11
C ALA A 178 -5.18 2.95 10.23
N SER A 179 -5.68 3.36 9.06
CA SER A 179 -4.98 4.32 8.20
C SER A 179 -4.95 5.72 8.80
N MET A 180 -6.05 6.18 9.39
CA MET A 180 -6.05 7.49 10.07
C MET A 180 -5.16 7.51 11.29
N ALA A 181 -5.22 6.47 12.13
CA ALA A 181 -4.39 6.37 13.32
C ALA A 181 -2.89 6.36 12.97
N SER A 182 -2.50 5.62 11.93
CA SER A 182 -1.09 5.58 11.51
C SER A 182 -0.61 6.92 10.93
N LEU A 183 -1.39 7.58 10.07
CA LEU A 183 -1.01 8.88 9.52
C LEU A 183 -0.99 9.99 10.57
N THR A 184 -1.98 10.03 11.45
CA THR A 184 -2.02 11.01 12.56
C THR A 184 -0.91 10.77 13.57
N GLY A 185 -0.61 9.51 13.91
CA GLY A 185 0.52 9.14 14.75
C GLY A 185 1.86 9.55 14.15
N LEU A 186 2.05 9.32 12.85
CA LEU A 186 3.25 9.73 12.13
C LEU A 186 3.39 11.26 12.08
N ALA A 187 2.31 11.98 11.79
CA ALA A 187 2.31 13.45 11.80
C ALA A 187 2.63 14.01 13.20
N ALA A 188 2.04 13.42 14.25
CA ALA A 188 2.34 13.78 15.62
C ALA A 188 3.82 13.56 15.96
N LEU A 189 4.39 12.41 15.56
CA LEU A 189 5.82 12.12 15.75
C LEU A 189 6.71 13.18 15.09
N PHE A 190 6.44 13.55 13.83
CA PHE A 190 7.18 14.61 13.14
C PHE A 190 7.04 15.96 13.85
N ALA A 191 5.85 16.31 14.33
CA ALA A 191 5.63 17.53 15.11
C ALA A 191 6.44 17.52 16.41
N PHE A 192 6.47 16.39 17.14
CA PHE A 192 7.28 16.23 18.35
C PHE A 192 8.77 16.38 18.06
N VAL A 193 9.29 15.75 17.00
CA VAL A 193 10.69 15.86 16.58
C VAL A 193 11.03 17.32 16.23
N ALA A 194 10.20 17.99 15.44
CA ALA A 194 10.42 19.39 15.08
C ALA A 194 10.42 20.31 16.32
N LEU A 195 9.50 20.11 17.27
CA LEU A 195 9.46 20.86 18.52
C LEU A 195 10.68 20.60 19.41
N ALA A 196 11.16 19.36 19.47
CA ALA A 196 12.35 18.99 20.23
C ALA A 196 13.61 19.61 19.63
N LEU A 197 13.81 19.51 18.31
CA LEU A 197 14.93 20.15 17.62
C LEU A 197 14.87 21.68 17.76
N GLY A 198 13.69 22.29 17.60
CA GLY A 198 13.52 23.74 17.77
C GLY A 198 13.84 24.22 19.20
N ARG A 199 13.59 23.39 20.22
CA ARG A 199 14.01 23.69 21.60
C ARG A 199 15.51 23.53 21.81
N PHE A 200 16.12 22.51 21.22
CA PHE A 200 17.56 22.25 21.35
C PHE A 200 18.42 23.28 20.61
N LEU A 201 17.97 23.70 19.42
CA LEU A 201 18.68 24.65 18.56
C LEU A 201 18.43 26.12 18.94
N ARG A 202 17.56 26.41 19.91
CA ARG A 202 17.33 27.79 20.38
C ARG A 202 18.58 28.29 21.12
N PRO A 203 19.28 29.33 20.62
CA PRO A 203 20.42 29.89 21.33
C PRO A 203 19.96 30.42 22.69
N LYS A 204 20.68 30.08 23.77
CA LYS A 204 20.52 30.74 25.07
C LYS A 204 20.74 32.24 24.84
N ALA A 205 19.67 33.03 24.90
CA ALA A 205 19.79 34.47 24.90
C ALA A 205 20.75 34.86 26.03
N GLN A 206 21.90 35.47 25.67
CA GLN A 206 22.82 36.06 26.64
C GLN A 206 22.05 37.15 27.39
N SER A 207 21.72 36.87 28.65
CA SER A 207 21.29 37.89 29.61
C SER A 207 22.45 38.84 29.80
N SER A 208 22.34 40.04 29.23
CA SER A 208 23.26 41.15 29.52
C SER A 208 22.66 41.90 30.71
N GLU A 209 23.35 41.84 31.85
CA GLU A 209 23.17 42.73 33.01
C GLU A 209 23.45 44.19 32.64
#